data_AF-A0A8J9ZTI4-F1
#
_entry.id   AF-A0A8J9ZTI4-F1
#
_cell.length_a   1.000
_cell.length_b   1.000
_cell.length_c   1.000
_cell.angle_alpha   90.00
_cell.angle_beta   90.00
_cell.angle_gamma   90.00
#
_symmetry.space_group_name_H-M   'P 1'
#
loop_
_entity.id
_entity.type
_entity.pdbx_description
1 polymer ?
#
loop_
_entity_poly.entity_id
_entity_poly.type
_entity_poly.pdbx_seq_one_letter_code
_entity_poly.pdbx_strand_id
1 'polypeptide(L)'
;MKALILLVLVSAAYGQVPEPCRTPSVWESRVGIQDSMRGFYVRAKLSYDRYNMRIRRIEEVDETREKEYFDVLYLHNTMPGKEYRYNLKTKQCETRMLNTSFRRFEIPEDARPFGEFTIGTKGQPGEGVDVTMWGGRTPDGGEFVGVFTLAGCVPVSDRYFRNESSFDNTDFYDVTLGISNASVFIPPHECMP
;
A
#
# COMPACT_ATOMS: atom_id res chain seq x y z
N MET A 1 49.54 3.66 0.54
CA MET A 1 48.80 4.39 1.59
C MET A 1 47.73 5.33 1.02
N LYS A 2 48.05 6.31 0.15
CA LYS A 2 47.05 7.24 -0.41
C LYS A 2 45.90 6.57 -1.20
N ALA A 3 46.23 5.56 -2.02
CA ALA A 3 45.22 4.80 -2.76
C ALA A 3 44.28 3.97 -1.84
N LEU A 4 44.82 3.43 -0.74
CA LEU A 4 44.03 2.70 0.26
C LEU A 4 43.05 3.63 0.99
N ILE A 5 43.51 4.85 1.33
CA ILE A 5 42.68 5.87 2.00
C ILE A 5 41.55 6.34 1.06
N LEU A 6 41.84 6.55 -0.23
CA LEU A 6 40.82 6.88 -1.23
C LEU A 6 39.78 5.76 -1.42
N LEU A 7 40.21 4.50 -1.48
CA LEU A 7 39.30 3.35 -1.57
C LEU A 7 38.37 3.24 -0.35
N VAL A 8 38.91 3.41 0.86
CA VAL A 8 38.13 3.37 2.11
C VAL A 8 37.11 4.52 2.17
N LEU A 9 37.50 5.73 1.76
CA LEU A 9 36.61 6.89 1.73
C LEU A 9 35.48 6.73 0.70
N VAL A 10 35.77 6.14 -0.47
CA VAL A 10 34.73 5.87 -1.48
C VAL A 10 33.75 4.81 -0.97
N SER A 11 34.22 3.71 -0.37
CA SER A 11 33.32 2.71 0.23
C SER A 11 32.46 3.28 1.38
N ALA A 12 33.01 4.20 2.19
CA ALA A 12 32.25 4.86 3.25
C ALA A 12 31.18 5.81 2.70
N ALA A 13 31.43 6.48 1.56
CA ALA A 13 30.44 7.35 0.92
C ALA A 13 29.30 6.57 0.24
N TYR A 14 29.60 5.43 -0.40
CA TYR A 14 28.56 4.56 -0.98
C TYR A 14 27.69 3.89 0.10
N GLY A 15 28.25 3.57 1.27
CA GLY A 15 27.49 3.03 2.40
C GLY A 15 26.56 4.02 3.12
N GLN A 16 26.53 5.30 2.70
CA GLN A 16 25.65 6.33 3.29
C GLN A 16 24.30 6.48 2.59
N VAL A 17 24.09 5.83 1.43
CA VAL A 17 22.78 5.85 0.76
C VAL A 17 21.92 4.76 1.39
N PRO A 18 20.77 5.10 2.00
CA PRO A 18 19.85 4.10 2.52
C PRO A 18 19.43 3.15 1.40
N GLU A 19 19.47 1.85 1.65
CA GLU A 19 18.88 0.85 0.75
C GLU A 19 17.40 0.64 1.08
N PRO A 20 16.53 0.42 0.08
CA PRO A 20 15.16 0.02 0.31
C PRO A 20 15.06 -1.23 1.20
N CYS A 21 14.32 -1.11 2.31
CA CYS A 21 14.02 -2.26 3.16
C CYS A 21 12.99 -3.19 2.50
N ARG A 22 12.90 -4.44 2.98
CA ARG A 22 11.91 -5.41 2.49
C ARG A 22 10.60 -5.29 3.28
N THR A 23 9.53 -4.90 2.61
CA THR A 23 8.22 -4.78 3.25
C THR A 23 7.58 -6.16 3.49
N PRO A 24 6.68 -6.28 4.47
CA PRO A 24 5.93 -7.51 4.66
C PRO A 24 5.05 -7.86 3.45
N SER A 25 5.12 -9.12 3.00
CA SER A 25 4.41 -9.58 1.81
C SER A 25 2.95 -9.99 2.06
N VAL A 26 2.57 -10.20 3.32
CA VAL A 26 1.23 -10.65 3.72
C VAL A 26 0.84 -9.98 5.01
N TRP A 27 -0.28 -9.26 5.02
CA TRP A 27 -0.78 -8.52 6.18
C TRP A 27 -2.24 -8.08 6.01
N GLU A 28 -2.84 -7.71 7.14
CA GLU A 28 -4.15 -7.06 7.22
C GLU A 28 -4.00 -5.69 7.88
N SER A 29 -4.80 -4.71 7.48
CA SER A 29 -4.78 -3.38 8.08
C SER A 29 -6.15 -2.71 8.03
N ARG A 30 -6.29 -1.62 8.78
CA ARG A 30 -7.26 -0.57 8.45
C ARG A 30 -6.56 0.44 7.55
N VAL A 31 -7.32 1.09 6.68
CA VAL A 31 -6.81 2.13 5.80
C VAL A 31 -7.73 3.31 5.73
N GLY A 32 -7.12 4.48 5.59
CA GLY A 32 -7.76 5.72 5.16
C GLY A 32 -7.38 6.00 3.71
N ILE A 33 -8.34 6.17 2.82
CA ILE A 33 -8.09 6.36 1.39
C ILE A 33 -8.71 7.67 0.94
N GLN A 34 -7.86 8.57 0.44
CA GLN A 34 -8.29 9.72 -0.35
C GLN A 34 -8.12 9.37 -1.84
N ASP A 35 -9.22 8.99 -2.47
CA ASP A 35 -9.30 8.77 -3.92
C ASP A 35 -9.68 10.09 -4.59
N SER A 36 -8.77 10.66 -5.37
CA SER A 36 -9.02 11.97 -6.00
C SER A 36 -10.13 11.94 -7.06
N MET A 37 -10.45 10.77 -7.63
CA MET A 37 -11.54 10.62 -8.59
C MET A 37 -12.90 10.57 -7.90
N ARG A 38 -12.98 9.89 -6.75
CA ARG A 38 -14.24 9.85 -5.95
C ARG A 38 -14.48 11.16 -5.21
N GLY A 39 -13.42 11.89 -4.88
CA GLY A 39 -13.51 13.20 -4.23
C GLY A 39 -13.94 13.15 -2.76
N PHE A 40 -13.84 11.99 -2.10
CA PHE A 40 -14.09 11.86 -0.67
C PHE A 40 -13.18 10.82 -0.01
N TYR A 41 -12.93 11.03 1.28
CA TYR A 41 -12.15 10.13 2.12
C TYR A 41 -12.98 8.90 2.54
N VAL A 42 -12.37 7.72 2.46
CA VAL A 42 -12.97 6.42 2.77
C VAL A 42 -12.13 5.71 3.83
N ARG A 43 -12.79 5.13 4.83
CA ARG A 43 -12.17 4.15 5.73
C ARG A 43 -12.45 2.75 5.21
N ALA A 44 -11.49 1.84 5.30
CA ALA A 44 -11.67 0.46 4.87
C ALA A 44 -10.81 -0.52 5.67
N LYS A 45 -11.20 -1.79 5.65
CA LYS A 45 -10.30 -2.91 5.96
C LYS A 45 -9.60 -3.35 4.69
N LEU A 46 -8.31 -3.65 4.80
CA LEU A 46 -7.48 -4.10 3.69
C LEU A 46 -6.80 -5.42 4.06
N SER A 47 -6.94 -6.44 3.21
CA SER A 47 -6.20 -7.69 3.29
C SER A 47 -5.30 -7.79 2.07
N TYR A 48 -3.98 -7.90 2.29
CA TYR A 48 -2.97 -7.94 1.25
C TYR A 48 -2.19 -9.25 1.30
N ASP A 49 -2.14 -9.98 0.18
CA ASP A 49 -1.34 -11.19 0.02
C ASP A 49 -0.62 -11.15 -1.33
N ARG A 50 0.66 -10.77 -1.27
CA ARG A 50 1.54 -10.67 -2.43
C ARG A 50 1.81 -12.02 -3.08
N TYR A 51 1.99 -13.08 -2.30
CA TYR A 51 2.37 -14.39 -2.83
C TYR A 51 1.29 -14.96 -3.74
N ASN A 52 0.02 -14.74 -3.37
CA ASN A 52 -1.13 -15.13 -4.18
C ASN A 52 -1.69 -13.98 -5.03
N MET A 53 -0.98 -12.85 -5.12
CA MET A 53 -1.36 -11.66 -5.90
C MET A 53 -2.83 -11.26 -5.72
N ARG A 54 -3.28 -11.16 -4.47
CA ARG A 54 -4.68 -10.89 -4.13
C ARG A 54 -4.82 -9.80 -3.08
N ILE A 55 -5.82 -8.95 -3.27
CA ILE A 55 -6.12 -7.81 -2.40
C ILE A 55 -7.62 -7.78 -2.17
N ARG A 56 -8.07 -7.63 -0.92
CA ARG A 56 -9.47 -7.28 -0.62
C ARG A 56 -9.53 -5.99 0.14
N ARG A 57 -10.41 -5.09 -0.30
CA ARG A 57 -10.74 -3.84 0.38
C ARG A 57 -12.22 -3.81 0.69
N ILE A 58 -12.58 -3.72 1.97
CA ILE A 58 -13.96 -3.60 2.42
C ILE A 58 -14.16 -2.22 3.03
N GLU A 59 -14.90 -1.36 2.35
CA GLU A 59 -15.14 0.02 2.78
C GLU A 59 -16.14 0.10 3.94
N GLU A 60 -15.88 0.98 4.89
CA GLU A 60 -16.80 1.30 5.99
C GLU A 60 -17.89 2.25 5.48
N VAL A 61 -19.15 1.83 5.59
CA VAL A 61 -20.30 2.61 5.12
C VAL A 61 -20.56 3.76 6.09
N ASP A 62 -20.61 4.98 5.56
CA ASP A 62 -21.17 6.14 6.26
C ASP A 62 -22.59 6.38 5.73
N GLU A 63 -23.59 6.05 6.54
CA GLU A 63 -25.01 6.18 6.20
C GLU A 63 -25.46 7.64 6.06
N THR A 64 -24.73 8.59 6.67
CA THR A 64 -25.04 10.02 6.57
C THR A 64 -24.65 10.61 5.22
N ARG A 65 -23.79 9.91 4.46
CA ARG A 65 -23.30 10.35 3.17
C ARG A 65 -24.01 9.61 2.04
N GLU A 66 -24.53 10.36 1.08
CA GLU A 66 -25.04 9.82 -0.17
C GLU A 66 -23.89 9.51 -1.14
N LYS A 67 -23.03 8.56 -0.75
CA LYS A 67 -21.91 8.03 -1.54
C LYS A 67 -22.01 6.53 -1.66
N GLU A 68 -21.44 5.98 -2.72
CA GLU A 68 -21.31 4.54 -2.89
C GLU A 68 -20.11 4.02 -2.10
N TYR A 69 -20.27 2.84 -1.51
CA TYR A 69 -19.26 2.12 -0.74
C TYR A 69 -19.16 0.70 -1.26
N PHE A 70 -17.95 0.16 -1.33
CA PHE A 70 -17.70 -1.10 -2.00
C PHE A 70 -16.90 -2.09 -1.14
N ASP A 71 -17.21 -3.37 -1.33
CA ASP A 71 -16.31 -4.48 -1.08
C ASP A 71 -15.70 -4.87 -2.41
N VAL A 72 -14.38 -4.69 -2.54
CA VAL A 72 -13.64 -4.94 -3.77
C VAL A 72 -12.59 -6.01 -3.52
N LEU A 73 -12.68 -7.10 -4.27
CA LEU A 73 -11.73 -8.21 -4.25
C LEU A 73 -11.03 -8.29 -5.60
N TYR A 74 -9.71 -8.15 -5.57
CA TYR A 74 -8.80 -8.29 -6.71
C TYR A 74 -8.07 -9.63 -6.63
N LEU A 75 -8.23 -10.47 -7.64
CA LEU A 75 -7.52 -11.74 -7.81
C LEU A 75 -6.69 -11.68 -9.10
N HIS A 76 -5.40 -11.34 -9.00
CA HIS A 76 -4.50 -11.31 -10.16
C HIS A 76 -3.86 -12.67 -10.46
N ASN A 77 -4.00 -13.65 -9.57
CA ASN A 77 -3.50 -15.01 -9.77
C ASN A 77 -4.42 -15.91 -10.62
N THR A 78 -5.52 -15.38 -11.14
CA THR A 78 -6.38 -16.08 -12.11
C THR A 78 -6.02 -15.68 -13.55
N MET A 79 -6.42 -16.48 -14.54
CA MET A 79 -6.27 -16.15 -15.96
C MET A 79 -7.64 -16.20 -16.68
N PRO A 80 -8.19 -15.05 -17.12
CA PRO A 80 -7.73 -13.69 -16.83
C PRO A 80 -7.87 -13.35 -15.33
N GLY A 81 -7.17 -12.30 -14.87
CA GLY A 81 -7.36 -11.76 -13.52
C GLY A 81 -8.81 -11.29 -13.31
N LYS A 82 -9.32 -11.33 -12.08
CA LYS A 82 -10.72 -10.94 -11.77
C LYS A 82 -10.80 -9.86 -10.70
N GLU A 83 -11.67 -8.87 -10.93
CA GLU A 83 -12.15 -7.91 -9.93
C GLU A 83 -13.61 -8.22 -9.63
N TYR A 84 -13.91 -8.45 -8.36
CA TYR A 84 -15.28 -8.55 -7.85
C TYR A 84 -15.59 -7.28 -7.07
N ARG A 85 -16.63 -6.56 -7.47
CA ARG A 85 -16.98 -5.28 -6.89
C ARG A 85 -18.44 -5.31 -6.44
N TYR A 86 -18.62 -5.45 -5.13
CA TYR A 86 -19.92 -5.52 -4.49
C TYR A 86 -20.27 -4.17 -3.87
N ASN A 87 -21.40 -3.59 -4.28
CA ASN A 87 -21.90 -2.35 -3.72
C ASN A 87 -22.58 -2.64 -2.38
N LEU A 88 -21.99 -2.12 -1.30
CA LEU A 88 -22.44 -2.39 0.06
C LEU A 88 -23.82 -1.81 0.37
N LYS A 89 -24.29 -0.83 -0.41
CA LYS A 89 -25.62 -0.23 -0.27
C LYS A 89 -26.66 -0.92 -1.14
N THR A 90 -26.43 -1.02 -2.46
CA THR A 90 -27.42 -1.58 -3.40
C THR A 90 -27.45 -3.11 -3.42
N LYS A 91 -26.45 -3.75 -2.80
CA LYS A 91 -26.28 -5.22 -2.77
C LYS A 91 -26.11 -5.84 -4.16
N GLN A 92 -25.74 -5.04 -5.15
CA GLN A 92 -25.42 -5.50 -6.49
C GLN A 92 -23.92 -5.81 -6.58
N CYS A 93 -23.58 -6.88 -7.32
CA CYS A 93 -22.20 -7.18 -7.65
C CYS A 93 -21.92 -7.03 -9.15
N GLU A 94 -20.74 -6.53 -9.45
CA GLU A 94 -20.16 -6.50 -10.77
C GLU A 94 -18.86 -7.32 -10.79
N THR A 95 -18.69 -8.16 -11.80
CA THR A 95 -17.43 -8.89 -12.03
C THR A 95 -16.75 -8.35 -13.29
N ARG A 96 -15.46 -8.01 -13.17
CA ARG A 96 -14.66 -7.46 -14.27
C ARG A 96 -13.39 -8.28 -14.47
N MET A 97 -12.90 -8.26 -15.71
CA MET A 97 -11.55 -8.73 -16.01
C MET A 97 -10.53 -7.67 -15.59
N LEU A 98 -9.46 -8.10 -14.95
CA LEU A 98 -8.35 -7.22 -14.58
C LEU A 98 -7.42 -7.03 -15.77
N ASN A 99 -7.29 -5.77 -16.18
CA ASN A 99 -6.32 -5.34 -17.20
C ASN A 99 -5.11 -4.62 -16.58
N THR A 100 -5.07 -4.51 -15.26
CA THR A 100 -4.01 -3.84 -14.49
C THR A 100 -3.06 -4.86 -13.89
N SER A 101 -1.82 -4.43 -13.67
CA SER A 101 -0.82 -5.19 -12.93
C SER A 101 -1.18 -5.25 -11.44
N PHE A 102 -0.66 -6.26 -10.75
CA PHE A 102 -0.80 -6.37 -9.30
C PHE A 102 -0.06 -5.24 -8.59
N ARG A 103 -0.78 -4.44 -7.80
CA ARG A 103 -0.19 -3.36 -7.01
C ARG A 103 0.61 -3.91 -5.85
N ARG A 104 1.88 -3.54 -5.76
CA ARG A 104 2.78 -3.92 -4.67
C ARG A 104 2.93 -2.76 -3.69
N PHE A 105 2.59 -2.97 -2.41
CA PHE A 105 2.86 -2.00 -1.33
C PHE A 105 4.31 -2.15 -0.85
N GLU A 106 5.24 -1.80 -1.73
CA GLU A 106 6.68 -1.99 -1.57
C GLU A 106 7.42 -0.71 -1.92
N ILE A 107 8.66 -0.59 -1.45
CA ILE A 107 9.59 0.41 -1.95
C ILE A 107 10.17 -0.12 -3.27
N PRO A 108 10.00 0.57 -4.41
CA PRO A 108 10.65 0.18 -5.66
C PRO A 108 12.17 0.12 -5.52
N GLU A 109 12.83 -0.79 -6.24
CA GLU A 109 14.29 -0.98 -6.15
C GLU A 109 15.07 0.27 -6.59
N ASP A 110 14.52 1.06 -7.51
CA ASP A 110 15.08 2.30 -8.02
C ASP A 110 14.53 3.56 -7.33
N ALA A 111 13.78 3.39 -6.23
CA ALA A 111 13.26 4.50 -5.46
C ALA A 111 14.38 5.28 -4.77
N ARG A 112 14.20 6.60 -4.69
CA ARG A 112 15.14 7.51 -4.03
C ARG A 112 14.68 7.78 -2.60
N PRO A 113 15.59 7.70 -1.61
CA PRO A 113 15.25 8.09 -0.25
C PRO A 113 15.07 9.60 -0.18
N PHE A 114 14.00 10.05 0.46
CA PHE A 114 13.77 11.46 0.79
C PHE A 114 14.30 11.80 2.19
N GLY A 115 14.49 10.78 3.03
CA GLY A 115 15.09 10.91 4.36
C GLY A 115 14.37 10.10 5.43
N GLU A 116 14.90 10.19 6.64
CA GLU A 116 14.31 9.61 7.85
C GLU A 116 13.58 10.70 8.64
N PHE A 117 12.42 10.35 9.17
CA PHE A 117 11.52 11.25 9.89
C PHE A 117 10.94 10.54 11.12
N THR A 118 10.28 11.31 11.98
CA THR A 118 9.50 10.75 13.10
C THR A 118 8.08 11.25 13.01
N ILE A 119 7.14 10.32 13.02
CA ILE A 119 5.71 10.62 13.17
C ILE A 119 5.42 10.70 14.66
N GLY A 120 4.69 11.73 15.10
CA GLY A 120 4.47 12.01 16.52
C GLY A 120 5.57 12.90 17.09
N THR A 121 6.06 12.58 18.28
CA THR A 121 7.09 13.38 18.97
C THR A 121 8.30 12.55 19.38
N LYS A 122 9.50 13.16 19.29
CA LYS A 122 10.73 12.62 19.89
C LYS A 122 10.88 12.98 21.38
N GLY A 123 9.93 13.76 21.91
CA GLY A 123 10.02 14.33 23.26
C GLY A 123 9.81 13.32 24.39
N GLN A 124 9.22 12.16 24.10
CA GLN A 124 8.98 11.09 25.07
C GLN A 124 9.17 9.71 24.43
N PRO A 125 9.78 8.74 25.13
CA PRO A 125 9.89 7.37 24.64
C PRO A 125 8.52 6.74 24.36
N GLY A 126 8.35 6.16 23.17
CA GLY A 126 7.12 5.48 22.77
C GLY A 126 6.01 6.39 22.20
N GLU A 127 6.21 7.71 22.16
CA GLU A 127 5.25 8.66 21.56
C GLU A 127 5.58 9.03 20.10
N GLY A 128 6.61 8.41 19.54
CA GLY A 128 7.06 8.61 18.17
C GLY A 128 7.31 7.29 17.44
N VAL A 129 7.12 7.32 16.12
CA VAL A 129 7.48 6.21 15.23
C VAL A 129 8.47 6.73 14.21
N ASP A 130 9.66 6.14 14.19
CA ASP A 130 10.68 6.47 13.20
C ASP A 130 10.36 5.80 11.86
N VAL A 131 10.41 6.60 10.80
CA VAL A 131 10.01 6.22 9.45
C VAL A 131 11.03 6.70 8.43
N THR A 132 11.02 6.06 7.27
CA THR A 132 11.75 6.50 6.09
C THR A 132 10.76 6.81 4.98
N MET A 133 11.01 7.90 4.25
CA MET A 133 10.21 8.29 3.09
C MET A 133 10.98 8.04 1.81
N TRP A 134 10.29 7.49 0.81
CA TRP A 134 10.84 7.12 -0.49
C TRP A 134 9.98 7.68 -1.61
N GLY A 135 10.61 8.09 -2.70
CA GLY A 135 9.90 8.52 -3.91
C GLY A 135 10.49 7.92 -5.16
N GLY A 136 9.66 7.62 -6.15
CA GLY A 136 10.11 7.02 -7.40
C GLY A 136 8.96 6.66 -8.32
N ARG A 137 9.24 5.75 -9.23
CA ARG A 137 8.23 5.12 -10.08
C ARG A 137 7.99 3.70 -9.63
N THR A 138 6.72 3.31 -9.69
CA THR A 138 6.31 1.93 -9.49
C THR A 138 6.62 1.10 -10.75
N PRO A 139 6.73 -0.24 -10.64
CA PRO A 139 6.98 -1.12 -11.78
C PRO A 139 5.97 -0.99 -12.93
N ASP A 140 4.75 -0.54 -12.62
CA ASP A 140 3.66 -0.27 -13.56
C ASP A 140 3.66 1.16 -14.11
N GLY A 141 4.68 1.97 -13.79
CA GLY A 141 4.94 3.27 -14.38
C GLY A 141 4.33 4.47 -13.65
N GLY A 142 3.48 4.24 -12.64
CA GLY A 142 2.89 5.27 -11.80
C GLY A 142 3.92 5.93 -10.88
N GLU A 143 3.79 7.24 -10.64
CA GLU A 143 4.64 7.91 -9.65
C GLU A 143 4.18 7.55 -8.23
N PHE A 144 5.14 7.49 -7.31
CA PHE A 144 4.89 7.04 -5.95
C PHE A 144 5.71 7.82 -4.93
N VAL A 145 5.08 8.11 -3.80
CA VAL A 145 5.75 8.48 -2.56
C VAL A 145 5.22 7.56 -1.46
N GLY A 146 6.11 6.95 -0.69
CA GLY A 146 5.73 6.05 0.40
C GLY A 146 6.52 6.29 1.67
N VAL A 147 5.86 6.08 2.80
CA VAL A 147 6.42 6.17 4.14
C VAL A 147 6.34 4.80 4.79
N PHE A 148 7.47 4.32 5.30
CA PHE A 148 7.61 2.99 5.91
C PHE A 148 8.30 3.12 7.26
N THR A 149 7.94 2.28 8.22
CA THR A 149 8.64 2.23 9.51
C THR A 149 10.09 1.81 9.32
N LEU A 150 11.03 2.44 10.05
CA LEU A 150 12.41 1.98 10.07
C LEU A 150 12.52 0.56 10.64
N ALA A 151 11.77 0.29 11.72
CA ALA A 151 11.65 -1.04 12.29
C ALA A 151 10.61 -1.87 11.54
N GLY A 152 11.04 -2.93 10.87
CA GLY A 152 10.14 -3.91 10.23
C GLY A 152 9.58 -3.52 8.86
N CYS A 153 9.92 -2.33 8.33
CA CYS A 153 9.55 -1.89 6.98
C CYS A 153 8.04 -1.95 6.71
N VAL A 154 7.22 -1.62 7.71
CA VAL A 154 5.77 -1.67 7.65
C VAL A 154 5.27 -0.41 6.94
N PRO A 155 4.35 -0.53 5.95
CA PRO A 155 3.79 0.64 5.29
C PRO A 155 3.01 1.50 6.28
N VAL A 156 3.24 2.82 6.23
CA VAL A 156 2.55 3.82 7.07
C VAL A 156 1.65 4.69 6.21
N SER A 157 2.15 5.16 5.06
CA SER A 157 1.33 5.79 4.03
C SER A 157 1.91 5.56 2.65
N ASP A 158 1.04 5.59 1.65
CA ASP A 158 1.42 5.67 0.25
C ASP A 158 0.62 6.74 -0.47
N ARG A 159 1.25 7.33 -1.48
CA ARG A 159 0.60 8.16 -2.47
C ARG A 159 1.00 7.66 -3.84
N TYR A 160 0.03 7.16 -4.59
CA TYR A 160 0.23 6.61 -5.92
C TYR A 160 -0.52 7.45 -6.94
N PHE A 161 0.20 7.92 -7.95
CA PHE A 161 -0.33 8.77 -9.02
C PHE A 161 -0.61 7.90 -10.23
N ARG A 162 -1.90 7.73 -10.55
CA ARG A 162 -2.37 7.10 -11.79
C ARG A 162 -2.05 7.98 -13.01
N ASN A 163 -2.15 9.30 -12.83
CA ASN A 163 -1.76 10.35 -13.78
C ASN A 163 -1.61 11.70 -13.04
N GLU A 164 -1.28 12.79 -13.76
CA GLU A 164 -1.06 14.13 -13.18
C GLU A 164 -2.24 14.65 -12.31
N SER A 165 -3.47 14.24 -12.61
CA SER A 165 -4.68 14.71 -11.91
C SER A 165 -5.32 13.64 -11.02
N SER A 166 -4.87 12.39 -11.10
CA SER A 166 -5.49 11.23 -10.45
C SER A 166 -4.50 10.53 -9.53
N PHE A 167 -4.80 10.53 -8.24
CA PHE A 167 -3.98 9.87 -7.24
C PHE A 167 -4.84 9.20 -6.17
N ASP A 168 -4.28 8.15 -5.58
CA ASP A 168 -4.75 7.56 -4.34
C ASP A 168 -3.74 7.89 -3.25
N ASN A 169 -4.20 8.45 -2.15
CA ASN A 169 -3.43 8.51 -0.91
C ASN A 169 -4.01 7.49 0.07
N THR A 170 -3.20 6.53 0.50
CA THR A 170 -3.58 5.49 1.46
C THR A 170 -2.76 5.66 2.73
N ASP A 171 -3.43 5.86 3.86
CA ASP A 171 -2.81 5.78 5.18
C ASP A 171 -3.12 4.41 5.79
N PHE A 172 -2.10 3.72 6.32
CA PHE A 172 -2.24 2.39 6.90
C PHE A 172 -2.22 2.46 8.43
N TYR A 173 -3.18 1.78 9.05
CA TYR A 173 -3.34 1.71 10.49
C TYR A 173 -3.51 0.26 10.93
N ASP A 174 -3.14 -0.04 12.18
CA ASP A 174 -3.33 -1.36 12.80
C ASP A 174 -2.81 -2.53 11.94
N VAL A 175 -1.67 -2.32 11.26
CA VAL A 175 -1.09 -3.34 10.36
C VAL A 175 -0.68 -4.57 11.18
N THR A 176 -1.27 -5.71 10.84
CA THR A 176 -1.01 -7.01 11.46
C THR A 176 -0.45 -7.96 10.42
N LEU A 177 0.67 -8.62 10.72
CA LEU A 177 1.32 -9.54 9.78
C LEU A 177 0.50 -10.83 9.61
N GLY A 178 0.49 -11.36 8.38
CA GLY A 178 -0.29 -12.54 8.02
C GLY A 178 -1.75 -12.24 7.69
N ILE A 179 -2.53 -13.28 7.42
CA ILE A 179 -3.98 -13.21 7.21
C ILE A 179 -4.65 -14.03 8.29
N SER A 180 -5.51 -13.42 9.09
CA SER A 180 -6.21 -14.10 10.20
C SER A 180 -7.17 -15.18 9.71
N ASN A 181 -7.86 -14.95 8.58
CA ASN A 181 -8.79 -15.89 7.96
C ASN A 181 -8.67 -15.85 6.43
N ALA A 182 -8.13 -16.90 5.82
CA ALA A 182 -7.93 -16.95 4.36
C ALA A 182 -9.23 -16.86 3.53
N SER A 183 -10.39 -17.16 4.13
CA SER A 183 -11.70 -17.04 3.49
C SER A 183 -12.06 -15.59 3.12
N VAL A 184 -11.34 -14.59 3.63
CA VAL A 184 -11.49 -13.19 3.17
C VAL A 184 -11.21 -13.04 1.68
N PHE A 185 -10.58 -14.00 0.99
CA PHE A 185 -10.39 -13.91 -0.46
C PHE A 185 -11.40 -14.73 -1.27
N ILE A 186 -12.45 -15.25 -0.63
CA ILE A 186 -13.61 -15.84 -1.33
C ILE A 186 -14.54 -14.69 -1.75
N PRO A 187 -14.94 -14.60 -3.03
CA PRO A 187 -15.87 -13.57 -3.49
C PRO A 187 -17.20 -13.59 -2.72
N PRO A 188 -17.87 -12.43 -2.55
CA PRO A 188 -19.24 -12.39 -2.05
C PRO A 188 -20.17 -13.31 -2.85
N HIS A 189 -21.19 -13.87 -2.21
CA HIS A 189 -22.11 -14.80 -2.86
C HIS A 189 -22.83 -14.16 -4.05
N GLU A 190 -23.20 -12.89 -3.94
CA GLU A 190 -23.84 -12.11 -4.99
C GLU A 190 -22.96 -11.89 -6.22
N CYS A 191 -21.65 -12.13 -6.08
CA CYS A 191 -20.67 -12.06 -7.16
C CYS A 191 -20.41 -13.43 -7.82
N MET A 192 -20.98 -14.49 -7.29
CA MET A 192 -20.86 -15.84 -7.83
C MET A 192 -22.10 -16.14 -8.70
N PRO A 193 -21.91 -16.70 -9.90
CA PRO A 193 -23.02 -17.04 -10.80
C PRO A 193 -23.92 -18.16 -10.25
#